data_AF-A0A2E8R2B0-F1
#
_entry.id   AF-A0A2E8R2B0-F1
#
_cell.length_a   1.000
_cell.length_b   1.000
_cell.length_c   1.000
_cell.angle_alpha   90.00
_cell.angle_beta   90.00
_cell.angle_gamma   90.00
#
_symmetry.space_group_name_H-M   'P 1'
#
loop_
_entity.id
_entity.type
_entity.pdbx_description
1 polymer ?
#
loop_
_entity_poly.entity_id
_entity_poly.type
_entity_poly.pdbx_seq_one_letter_code
_entity_poly.pdbx_strand_id
1 'polypeptide(L)' 'EEDAGAPAVREAAKAEGGHATLLRAPGDIRAAIPVFEPPAAAVAGLTARLKESFDPAGVLNPGRMYAGV' A
#
# COMPACT_ATOMS: atom_id res chain seq x y z
N GLU A 1 20.26 -0.57 -4.39
CA GLU A 1 18.88 -0.95 -4.74
C GLU A 1 17.94 -0.05 -3.96
N GLU A 2 17.36 0.94 -4.63
CA GLU A 2 16.56 2.00 -3.98
C GLU A 2 15.14 1.54 -3.57
N ASP A 3 14.70 0.37 -4.01
CA ASP A 3 13.34 -0.14 -3.85
C ASP A 3 13.21 -1.34 -2.89
N ALA A 4 14.26 -1.63 -2.11
CA ALA A 4 14.34 -2.75 -1.17
C ALA A 4 13.91 -4.12 -1.74
N GLY A 5 14.01 -4.33 -3.07
CA GLY A 5 13.59 -5.56 -3.73
C GLY A 5 12.07 -5.76 -3.78
N ALA A 6 11.27 -4.73 -3.52
CA ALA A 6 9.82 -4.82 -3.46
C ALA A 6 9.18 -5.43 -4.73
N PRO A 7 9.60 -5.08 -5.97
CA PRO A 7 9.05 -5.70 -7.17
C PRO A 7 9.31 -7.20 -7.22
N ALA A 8 10.53 -7.65 -6.93
CA ALA A 8 10.91 -9.06 -6.99
C ALA A 8 10.14 -9.90 -5.97
N VAL A 9 10.00 -9.41 -4.74
CA VAL A 9 9.26 -10.10 -3.67
C VAL A 9 7.76 -10.18 -3.98
N ARG A 10 7.17 -9.10 -4.50
CA ARG A 10 5.74 -9.06 -4.85
C ARG A 10 5.41 -9.97 -6.02
N GLU A 11 6.23 -9.98 -7.07
CA GLU A 11 6.02 -10.90 -8.20
C GLU A 11 6.13 -12.37 -7.77
N ALA A 12 7.08 -12.70 -6.87
CA ALA A 12 7.18 -14.05 -6.31
C ALA A 12 5.96 -14.42 -5.46
N ALA A 13 5.45 -13.50 -4.62
CA ALA A 13 4.26 -13.75 -3.82
C ALA A 13 3.01 -13.95 -4.71
N LYS A 14 2.86 -13.11 -5.74
CA LYS A 14 1.74 -13.14 -6.68
C LYS A 14 1.71 -14.43 -7.51
N ALA A 15 2.86 -14.98 -7.88
CA ALA A 15 2.94 -16.27 -8.58
C ALA A 15 2.28 -17.42 -7.79
N GLU A 16 2.30 -17.34 -6.46
CA GLU A 16 1.68 -18.28 -5.53
C GLU A 16 0.28 -17.85 -5.07
N GLY A 17 -0.29 -16.78 -5.65
CA GLY A 17 -1.57 -16.21 -5.25
C GLY A 17 -1.56 -15.46 -3.91
N GLY A 18 -0.38 -15.10 -3.42
CA GLY A 18 -0.16 -14.34 -2.18
C GLY A 18 0.02 -12.84 -2.39
N HIS A 19 0.37 -12.15 -1.30
CA HIS A 19 0.72 -10.72 -1.29
C HIS A 19 1.86 -10.47 -0.31
N ALA A 20 2.66 -9.42 -0.56
CA ALA A 20 3.79 -9.04 0.28
C ALA A 20 3.56 -7.71 1.00
N THR A 21 3.79 -7.68 2.32
CA THR A 21 3.69 -6.47 3.15
C THR A 21 5.04 -6.13 3.77
N LEU A 22 5.47 -4.88 3.66
CA LEU A 22 6.69 -4.37 4.28
C LEU A 22 6.49 -4.21 5.79
N LEU A 23 7.01 -5.14 6.57
CA LEU A 23 6.86 -5.11 8.04
C LEU A 23 7.88 -4.20 8.73
N ARG A 24 9.13 -4.14 8.23
CA ARG A 24 10.22 -3.39 8.86
C ARG A 24 11.21 -2.90 7.80
N ALA A 25 11.50 -1.61 7.83
CA ALA A 25 12.60 -0.98 7.10
C ALA A 25 12.98 0.36 7.75
N PRO A 26 14.16 0.90 7.44
CA PRO A 26 14.51 2.30 7.69
C PRO A 26 13.43 3.29 7.22
N GLY A 27 13.39 4.48 7.83
CA GLY A 27 12.30 5.43 7.63
C GLY A 27 12.21 6.02 6.22
N ASP A 28 13.36 6.25 5.59
CA ASP A 28 13.51 6.65 4.19
C ASP A 28 12.92 5.60 3.23
N ILE A 29 13.24 4.32 3.45
CA ILE A 29 12.69 3.21 2.66
C ILE A 29 11.17 3.12 2.86
N ARG A 30 10.67 3.25 4.09
CA ARG A 30 9.23 3.24 4.38
C ARG A 30 8.47 4.43 3.79
N ALA A 31 9.14 5.56 3.56
CA ALA A 31 8.55 6.72 2.93
C ALA A 31 8.49 6.57 1.39
N ALA A 32 9.46 5.88 0.80
CA ALA A 32 9.54 5.67 -0.65
C ALA A 32 8.72 4.46 -1.14
N ILE A 33 8.58 3.42 -0.31
CA ILE A 33 7.97 2.15 -0.70
C ILE A 33 6.62 1.97 0.00
N PRO A 34 5.53 1.72 -0.74
CA PRO A 34 4.23 1.39 -0.15
C PRO A 34 4.33 0.20 0.80
N VAL A 35 3.78 0.33 2.01
CA VAL A 35 3.78 -0.74 3.02
C VAL A 35 3.02 -1.96 2.53
N PHE A 36 1.83 -1.73 1.95
CA PHE A 36 1.01 -2.78 1.37
C PHE A 36 1.33 -2.93 -0.12
N GLU A 37 1.22 -4.16 -0.60
CA GLU A 37 1.14 -4.41 -2.04
C GLU A 37 -0.09 -3.69 -2.62
N PRO A 38 0.04 -2.99 -3.76
CA PRO A 38 -1.08 -2.31 -4.38
C PRO A 38 -2.22 -3.31 -4.67
N PRO A 39 -3.44 -3.07 -4.17
CA PRO A 39 -4.56 -3.95 -4.45
C PRO A 39 -4.96 -3.83 -5.92
N ALA A 40 -5.75 -4.80 -6.40
CA ALA A 40 -6.35 -4.71 -7.73
C ALA A 40 -7.12 -3.38 -7.90
N ALA A 41 -7.07 -2.79 -9.10
CA ALA A 41 -7.61 -1.47 -9.36
C ALA A 41 -9.08 -1.28 -8.93
N ALA A 42 -9.92 -2.31 -9.11
CA ALA A 42 -11.30 -2.29 -8.67
C ALA A 42 -11.44 -2.20 -7.13
N VAL A 43 -10.60 -2.94 -6.40
CA VAL A 43 -10.57 -2.91 -4.93
C VAL A 43 -10.06 -1.55 -4.44
N ALA A 44 -9.00 -1.02 -5.05
CA ALA A 44 -8.50 0.33 -4.74
C ALA A 44 -9.59 1.40 -4.88
N GLY A 45 -10.36 1.35 -5.98
CA GLY A 45 -11.47 2.27 -6.23
C GLY A 45 -12.60 2.16 -5.20
N LEU A 46 -12.93 0.94 -4.77
CA LEU A 46 -13.91 0.73 -3.69
C LEU A 46 -13.40 1.25 -2.35
N THR A 47 -12.14 0.99 -2.01
CA THR A 47 -11.52 1.49 -0.78
C THR A 47 -11.53 3.02 -0.73
N ALA A 48 -11.19 3.70 -1.83
CA ALA A 48 -11.21 5.16 -1.88
C ALA A 48 -12.62 5.73 -1.64
N ARG A 49 -13.65 5.18 -2.31
CA ARG A 49 -15.04 5.62 -2.11
C ARG A 49 -15.55 5.38 -0.70
N LEU A 50 -15.19 4.25 -0.09
CA LEU A 50 -15.50 3.98 1.30
C LEU A 50 -14.83 5.02 2.21
N LYS A 51 -13.53 5.25 2.03
CA LYS A 51 -12.78 6.22 2.83
C LYS A 51 -13.37 7.63 2.72
N GLU A 52 -13.71 8.07 1.51
CA GLU A 52 -14.37 9.36 1.27
C GLU A 52 -15.75 9.45 1.93
N SER A 53 -16.54 8.37 1.91
CA SER A 53 -17.87 8.35 2.54
C SER A 53 -17.80 8.40 4.07
N PHE A 54 -16.81 7.74 4.67
CA PHE A 54 -16.66 7.64 6.12
C PHE A 54 -15.85 8.79 6.73
N ASP A 55 -14.89 9.35 5.99
CA ASP A 55 -13.97 10.39 6.44
C ASP A 55 -13.70 11.40 5.31
N PRO A 56 -14.72 12.18 4.90
CA PRO A 56 -14.59 13.14 3.81
C PRO A 56 -13.59 14.27 4.09
N ALA A 57 -13.29 14.52 5.37
CA ALA A 57 -12.30 15.49 5.79
C ALA A 57 -10.88 14.90 5.90
N GLY A 58 -10.70 13.59 5.71
CA GLY A 58 -9.40 12.92 5.75
C GLY A 58 -8.70 12.97 7.11
N VAL A 59 -9.45 13.08 8.21
CA VAL A 59 -8.89 13.26 9.57
C VAL A 59 -8.33 11.96 10.12
N LEU A 60 -8.91 10.82 9.76
CA LEU A 60 -8.56 9.52 10.33
C LEU A 60 -7.34 8.92 9.61
N ASN A 61 -6.17 8.97 10.25
CA ASN A 61 -4.94 8.34 9.78
C ASN A 61 -4.52 8.74 8.34
N PRO A 62 -4.37 10.04 8.04
CA PRO A 62 -4.02 10.51 6.69
C PRO A 62 -2.71 9.87 6.21
N GLY A 63 -2.74 9.29 5.00
CA GLY A 63 -1.57 8.70 4.35
C GLY A 63 -1.01 7.43 5.00
N ARG A 64 -1.65 6.87 6.03
CA ARG A 64 -1.11 5.72 6.77
C ARG A 64 -1.36 4.38 6.07
N MET A 65 -2.50 4.23 5.39
CA MET A 65 -2.87 3.00 4.69
C MET A 65 -2.41 3.07 3.23
N TYR A 66 -2.99 4.01 2.48
CA TYR A 66 -2.58 4.32 1.11
C TYR A 66 -2.34 5.81 1.01
N ALA A 67 -1.27 6.21 0.30
CA ALA A 67 -1.02 7.63 0.07
C ALA A 67 -2.14 8.22 -0.80
N GLY A 68 -2.73 9.34 -0.36
CA GLY A 68 -3.78 10.04 -1.10
C GLY A 68 -5.18 9.41 -1.00
N VAL A 69 -5.38 8.45 -0.11
CA VAL A 69 -6.69 7.88 0.27
C VAL A 69 -6.92 8.12 1.75
#